data_AF-A0A7S0UII8-F1
#
_entry.id   AF-A0A7S0UII8-F1
#
_cell.length_a   1.000
_cell.length_b   1.000
_cell.length_c   1.000
_cell.angle_alpha   90.00
_cell.angle_beta   90.00
_cell.angle_gamma   90.00
#
_symmetry.space_group_name_H-M   'P 1'
#
loop_
_entity.id
_entity.type
_entity.pdbx_description
1 polymer ?
#
loop_
_entity_poly.entity_id
_entity_poly.type
_entity_poly.pdbx_seq_one_letter_code
_entity_poly.pdbx_strand_id
1 'polypeptide(L)'
;VDLASYVEYQRKHRLVIRSHKSALMSISQFWHVVSSRTISFGAISRSITSIDACVRQAELAYMSVLDQYANDVPLLRLYARFLETVKNDPVGATQFINEANRVEELQGEMGMVRHGG
;
A
#
# COMPACT_ATOMS: atom_id res chain seq x y z
N VAL A 1 17.42 -1.78 -17.93
CA VAL A 1 16.90 -0.77 -16.98
C VAL A 1 18.00 0.26 -16.79
N ASP A 2 17.72 1.54 -17.03
CA ASP A 2 18.71 2.59 -16.78
C ASP A 2 18.70 3.04 -15.30
N LEU A 3 19.76 3.73 -14.88
CA LEU A 3 19.91 4.19 -13.49
C LEU A 3 18.82 5.19 -13.09
N ALA A 4 18.36 6.04 -14.02
CA ALA A 4 17.37 7.08 -13.73
C ALA A 4 16.03 6.47 -13.36
N SER A 5 15.57 5.48 -14.13
CA SER A 5 14.35 4.70 -13.90
C SER A 5 14.42 3.95 -12.57
N TYR A 6 15.57 3.34 -12.24
CA TYR A 6 15.77 2.68 -10.95
C TYR A 6 15.70 3.66 -9.76
N VAL A 7 16.35 4.82 -9.87
CA VAL A 7 16.33 5.86 -8.84
C VAL A 7 14.91 6.41 -8.64
N GLU A 8 14.16 6.62 -9.72
CA GLU A 8 12.77 7.05 -9.66
C GLU A 8 11.90 6.01 -8.94
N TYR A 9 12.00 4.74 -9.33
CA TYR A 9 11.32 3.63 -8.66
C TYR A 9 11.65 3.62 -7.16
N GLN A 10 12.92 3.69 -6.79
CA GLN A 10 13.34 3.70 -5.38
C GLN A 10 12.76 4.88 -4.60
N ARG A 11 12.70 6.07 -5.22
CA ARG A 11 12.07 7.25 -4.59
C ARG A 11 10.58 7.03 -4.35
N LYS A 12 9.88 6.51 -5.35
CA LYS A 12 8.43 6.22 -5.31
C LYS A 12 8.11 5.11 -4.32
N HIS A 13 8.89 4.04 -4.30
CA HIS A 13 8.75 2.95 -3.35
C HIS A 13 8.94 3.43 -1.91
N ARG A 14 9.98 4.24 -1.62
CA ARG A 14 10.17 4.86 -0.29
C ARG A 14 8.97 5.72 0.13
N LEU A 15 8.37 6.44 -0.82
CA LEU A 15 7.17 7.24 -0.56
C LEU A 15 5.99 6.35 -0.16
N VAL A 16 5.75 5.25 -0.88
CA VAL A 16 4.71 4.26 -0.56
C VAL A 16 4.87 3.73 0.87
N ILE A 17 6.06 3.22 1.21
CA ILE A 17 6.32 2.65 2.54
C ILE A 17 6.10 3.69 3.64
N ARG A 18 6.59 4.92 3.43
CA ARG A 18 6.43 6.01 4.39
C ARG A 18 4.96 6.36 4.60
N SER A 19 4.21 6.57 3.51
CA SER A 19 2.79 6.94 3.60
C SER A 19 1.94 5.82 4.20
N HIS A 20 2.21 4.55 3.86
CA HIS A 20 1.54 3.40 4.48
C HIS A 20 1.78 3.39 6.00
N LYS A 21 3.03 3.54 6.43
CA LYS A 21 3.38 3.60 7.86
C LYS A 21 2.70 4.78 8.56
N SER A 22 2.63 5.94 7.92
CA SER A 22 1.91 7.10 8.46
C SER A 22 0.41 6.81 8.66
N ALA A 23 -0.24 6.10 7.75
CA ALA A 23 -1.64 5.70 7.92
C ALA A 23 -1.83 4.76 9.12
N LEU A 24 -0.98 3.72 9.24
CA LEU A 24 -1.01 2.82 10.40
C LEU A 24 -0.78 3.56 11.73
N MET A 25 0.18 4.49 11.75
CA MET A 25 0.48 5.28 12.95
C MET A 25 -0.68 6.22 13.32
N SER A 26 -1.35 6.85 12.35
CA SER A 26 -2.54 7.66 12.62
C SER A 26 -3.69 6.83 13.20
N ILE A 27 -3.89 5.59 12.71
CA ILE A 27 -4.88 4.65 13.26
C ILE A 27 -4.50 4.23 14.69
N SER A 28 -3.23 3.87 14.93
CA SER A 28 -2.74 3.57 16.27
C SER A 28 -2.92 4.74 17.24
N GLN A 29 -2.64 5.96 16.79
CA GLN A 29 -2.82 7.17 17.58
C GLN A 29 -4.31 7.42 17.92
N PHE A 30 -5.21 7.16 16.98
CA PHE A 30 -6.65 7.22 17.24
C PHE A 30 -7.06 6.26 18.37
N TRP A 31 -6.59 5.01 18.32
CA TRP A 31 -6.87 4.06 19.39
C TRP A 31 -6.32 4.53 20.74
N HIS A 32 -5.13 5.12 20.78
CA HIS A 32 -4.61 5.74 22.00
C HIS A 32 -5.49 6.88 22.53
N VAL A 33 -6.03 7.74 21.65
CA VAL A 33 -6.97 8.81 22.04
C VAL A 33 -8.26 8.24 22.61
N VAL A 34 -8.82 7.22 21.97
CA VAL A 34 -10.09 6.58 22.39
C VAL A 34 -9.92 5.77 23.69
N SER A 35 -8.76 5.17 23.92
CA SER A 35 -8.46 4.42 25.15
C SER A 35 -8.07 5.32 26.34
N SER A 36 -8.04 6.64 26.17
CA SER A 36 -7.72 7.56 27.26
C SER A 36 -8.85 7.64 28.29
N ARG A 37 -8.51 7.86 29.57
CA ARG A 37 -9.49 7.97 30.67
C ARG A 37 -10.43 9.17 30.50
N THR A 38 -9.98 10.20 29.79
CA THR A 38 -10.72 11.43 29.55
C THR A 38 -10.73 11.73 28.05
N ILE A 39 -11.85 11.42 27.41
CA ILE A 39 -11.98 11.53 25.97
C ILE A 39 -12.52 12.93 25.61
N SER A 40 -11.74 13.69 24.85
CA SER A 40 -12.20 14.95 24.24
C SER A 40 -12.73 14.67 22.84
N PHE A 41 -13.96 15.11 22.55
CA PHE A 41 -14.52 15.05 21.19
C PHE A 41 -13.60 15.74 20.16
N GLY A 42 -13.00 16.88 20.54
CA GLY A 42 -12.05 17.58 19.67
C GLY A 42 -10.78 16.77 19.38
N ALA A 43 -10.31 15.95 20.34
CA ALA A 43 -9.17 15.07 20.12
C ALA A 43 -9.52 13.91 19.16
N ILE A 44 -10.70 13.31 19.33
CA ILE A 44 -11.21 12.28 18.41
C ILE A 44 -11.33 12.84 16.99
N SER A 45 -12.03 13.98 16.84
CA SER A 45 -12.28 14.59 15.53
C SER A 45 -10.98 14.88 14.79
N ARG A 46 -9.98 15.49 15.45
CA ARG A 46 -8.66 15.70 14.85
C ARG A 46 -7.96 14.41 14.46
N SER A 47 -8.06 13.37 15.28
CA SER A 47 -7.43 12.08 14.99
C SER A 47 -8.08 11.39 13.78
N ILE A 48 -9.40 11.49 13.61
CA ILE A 48 -10.11 10.97 12.43
C ILE A 48 -9.67 11.73 11.18
N THR A 49 -9.65 13.06 11.20
CA THR A 49 -9.15 13.86 10.06
C THR A 49 -7.71 13.52 9.70
N SER A 50 -6.87 13.22 10.69
CA SER A 50 -5.49 12.76 10.47
C SER A 50 -5.43 11.40 9.80
N ILE A 51 -6.31 10.45 10.19
CA ILE A 51 -6.43 9.16 9.51
C ILE A 51 -6.79 9.38 8.05
N ASP A 52 -7.87 10.10 7.75
CA ASP A 52 -8.34 10.33 6.38
C ASP A 52 -7.26 10.94 5.48
N ALA A 53 -6.54 11.93 6.01
CA ALA A 53 -5.43 12.56 5.31
C ALA A 53 -4.29 11.57 5.00
N CYS A 54 -3.89 10.76 5.97
CA CYS A 54 -2.83 9.77 5.78
C CYS A 54 -3.24 8.62 4.86
N VAL A 55 -4.47 8.13 4.97
CA VAL A 55 -5.03 7.08 4.09
C VAL A 55 -5.05 7.56 2.65
N ARG A 56 -5.56 8.78 2.41
CA ARG A 56 -5.59 9.37 1.07
C ARG A 56 -4.18 9.56 0.49
N GLN A 57 -3.22 10.01 1.30
CA GLN A 57 -1.83 10.15 0.87
C GLN A 57 -1.18 8.81 0.52
N ALA A 58 -1.45 7.76 1.31
CA ALA A 58 -0.95 6.42 1.03
C ALA A 58 -1.54 5.86 -0.26
N GLU A 59 -2.85 5.98 -0.46
CA GLU A 59 -3.52 5.54 -1.68
C GLU A 59 -2.97 6.23 -2.92
N LEU A 60 -2.83 7.57 -2.90
CA LEU A 60 -2.23 8.31 -4.02
C LEU A 60 -0.78 7.87 -4.30
N ALA A 61 -0.01 7.59 -3.26
CA ALA A 61 1.34 7.06 -3.43
C ALA A 61 1.32 5.70 -4.13
N TYR A 62 0.47 4.75 -3.68
CA TYR A 62 0.31 3.44 -4.33
C TYR A 62 -0.09 3.57 -5.79
N MET A 63 -1.14 4.35 -6.09
CA MET A 63 -1.62 4.54 -7.46
C MET A 63 -0.51 5.08 -8.37
N SER A 64 0.29 6.04 -7.89
CA SER A 64 1.38 6.62 -8.68
C SER A 64 2.50 5.63 -9.05
N VAL A 65 2.66 4.55 -8.28
CA VAL A 65 3.66 3.51 -8.57
C VAL A 65 3.03 2.39 -9.39
N LEU A 66 1.81 1.97 -9.06
CA LEU A 66 1.09 0.93 -9.78
C LEU A 66 0.79 1.31 -11.24
N ASP A 67 0.56 2.59 -11.52
CA ASP A 67 0.37 3.09 -12.89
C ASP A 67 1.58 2.82 -13.80
N GLN A 68 2.79 2.85 -13.24
CA GLN A 68 4.04 2.61 -13.98
C GLN A 68 4.60 1.19 -13.83
N TYR A 69 4.31 0.53 -12.71
CA TYR A 69 4.87 -0.76 -12.31
C TYR A 69 3.75 -1.75 -11.97
N ALA A 70 2.78 -1.89 -12.88
CA ALA A 70 1.57 -2.70 -12.66
C ALA A 70 1.86 -4.20 -12.42
N ASN A 71 3.00 -4.72 -12.89
CA ASN A 71 3.39 -6.13 -12.75
C ASN A 71 4.36 -6.38 -11.58
N ASP A 72 4.55 -5.42 -10.67
CA ASP A 72 5.37 -5.59 -9.48
C ASP A 72 4.59 -6.38 -8.42
N VAL A 73 4.85 -7.69 -8.33
CA VAL A 73 4.15 -8.62 -7.42
C VAL A 73 4.26 -8.19 -5.95
N PRO A 74 5.45 -7.87 -5.39
CA PRO A 74 5.55 -7.29 -4.05
C PRO A 74 4.68 -6.05 -3.84
N LEU A 75 4.63 -5.13 -4.81
CA LEU A 75 3.83 -3.92 -4.71
C LEU A 75 2.32 -4.22 -4.69
N LEU A 76 1.85 -5.12 -5.56
CA LEU A 76 0.45 -5.57 -5.60
C LEU A 76 0.04 -6.21 -4.26
N ARG A 77 0.86 -7.11 -3.72
CA ARG A 77 0.62 -7.76 -2.41
C ARG A 77 0.60 -6.74 -1.27
N LEU A 78 1.51 -5.76 -1.30
CA LEU A 78 1.57 -4.71 -0.30
C LEU A 78 0.34 -3.79 -0.37
N TYR A 79 -0.13 -3.45 -1.57
CA TYR A 79 -1.35 -2.67 -1.74
C TYR A 79 -2.59 -3.44 -1.28
N ALA A 80 -2.69 -4.73 -1.57
CA ALA A 80 -3.77 -5.57 -1.04
C ALA A 80 -3.81 -5.56 0.49
N ARG A 81 -2.64 -5.67 1.16
CA ARG A 81 -2.56 -5.56 2.63
C ARG A 81 -3.01 -4.18 3.12
N PHE A 82 -2.68 -3.11 2.40
CA PHE A 82 -3.19 -1.77 2.72
C PHE A 82 -4.72 -1.68 2.61
N LEU A 83 -5.29 -2.24 1.54
CA LEU A 83 -6.75 -2.29 1.36
C LEU A 83 -7.43 -3.02 2.52
N GLU A 84 -6.93 -4.19 2.88
CA GLU A 84 -7.47 -5.01 3.97
C GLU A 84 -7.32 -4.33 5.34
N THR A 85 -6.11 -3.88 5.70
CA THR A 85 -5.79 -3.48 7.07
C THR A 85 -6.04 -2.00 7.37
N VAL A 86 -6.01 -1.14 6.36
CA VAL A 86 -6.15 0.32 6.52
C VAL A 86 -7.47 0.81 5.97
N LYS A 87 -7.85 0.41 4.76
CA LYS A 87 -9.11 0.83 4.13
C LYS A 87 -10.31 -0.06 4.49
N ASN A 88 -10.07 -1.20 5.15
CA ASN A 88 -11.09 -2.19 5.47
C ASN A 88 -11.88 -2.63 4.21
N ASP A 89 -11.17 -2.86 3.12
CA ASP A 89 -11.70 -3.30 1.83
C ASP A 89 -11.18 -4.72 1.48
N PRO A 90 -11.76 -5.77 2.05
CA PRO A 90 -11.32 -7.15 1.81
C PRO A 90 -11.61 -7.63 0.38
N VAL A 91 -12.63 -7.06 -0.27
CA VAL A 91 -12.99 -7.41 -1.65
C VAL A 91 -11.92 -6.88 -2.61
N GLY A 92 -11.55 -5.60 -2.48
CA GLY A 92 -10.46 -5.01 -3.24
C GLY A 92 -9.14 -5.71 -2.96
N ALA A 93 -8.82 -6.00 -1.69
CA ALA A 93 -7.61 -6.74 -1.33
C ALA A 93 -7.52 -8.10 -2.05
N THR A 94 -8.62 -8.85 -2.10
CA THR A 94 -8.68 -10.14 -2.80
C THR A 94 -8.42 -10.00 -4.30
N GLN A 95 -8.94 -8.95 -4.95
CA GLN A 95 -8.69 -8.69 -6.36
C GLN A 95 -7.19 -8.47 -6.64
N PHE A 96 -6.52 -7.64 -5.83
CA PHE A 96 -5.08 -7.38 -5.99
C PHE A 96 -4.21 -8.58 -5.62
N ILE A 97 -4.63 -9.43 -4.68
CA ILE A 97 -3.95 -10.71 -4.39
C ILE A 97 -4.05 -11.65 -5.59
N ASN A 98 -5.24 -11.77 -6.18
CA ASN A 98 -5.44 -12.62 -7.35
C ASN A 98 -4.63 -12.13 -8.55
N GLU A 99 -4.57 -10.81 -8.79
CA GLU A 99 -3.72 -10.26 -9.85
C GLU A 99 -2.24 -10.51 -9.56
N ALA A 100 -1.80 -10.36 -8.31
CA ALA A 100 -0.41 -10.67 -7.93
C ALA A 100 -0.05 -12.14 -8.23
N ASN A 101 -0.93 -13.09 -7.90
CA ASN A 101 -0.74 -14.51 -8.19
C ASN A 101 -0.68 -14.77 -9.69
N ARG A 102 -1.59 -14.16 -10.47
CA ARG A 102 -1.62 -14.27 -11.94
C ARG A 102 -0.33 -13.75 -12.57
N VAL A 103 0.18 -12.61 -12.13
CA VAL A 103 1.44 -12.04 -12.62
C VAL A 103 2.63 -12.93 -12.26
N GLU A 104 2.66 -13.48 -11.05
CA GLU A 104 3.70 -14.38 -10.57
C GLU A 104 3.74 -15.69 -11.39
N GLU A 105 2.57 -16.28 -11.69
CA GLU A 105 2.45 -17.46 -12.56
C GLU A 105 2.99 -17.17 -13.97
N LEU A 106 2.56 -16.07 -14.60
CA LEU A 106 3.02 -15.68 -15.93
C LEU A 106 4.53 -15.45 -15.99
N GLN A 107 5.11 -14.84 -14.94
CA GLN A 107 6.55 -14.65 -14.82
C GLN A 107 7.30 -15.97 -14.66
N GLY A 108 6.75 -16.91 -13.88
CA GLY A 108 7.29 -18.26 -13.72
C GLY A 108 7.30 -19.05 -15.03
N GLU A 109 6.18 -19.06 -15.75
CA GLU A 109 6.05 -19.73 -17.06
C GLU A 109 7.01 -19.15 -18.10
N MET A 110 7.10 -17.82 -18.20
CA MET A 110 8.08 -17.15 -19.09
C MET A 110 9.53 -17.47 -18.72
N GLY A 111 9.83 -17.69 -17.44
CA GLY A 111 11.15 -18.12 -16.98
C GLY A 111 11.52 -19.51 -17.46
N MET A 112 10.55 -20.44 -17.48
CA MET A 112 10.75 -21.81 -17.93
C MET A 112 10.93 -21.93 -19.46
N VAL A 113 10.23 -21.12 -20.25
CA VAL A 113 10.34 -21.11 -21.72
C VAL A 113 11.73 -20.68 -22.20
N ARG A 114 12.45 -19.85 -21.43
CA ARG A 114 13.77 -19.32 -21.82
C ARG A 114 14.95 -20.25 -21.52
N HIS A 115 14.72 -21.38 -20.85
CA HIS A 115 15.78 -22.35 -20.48
C HIS A 115 15.60 -23.73 -21.14
N GLY A 116 14.60 -23.88 -22.01
CA GLY A 116 14.27 -25.14 -22.70
C GLY A 116 14.46 -25.11 -24.22
N GLY A 117 15.42 -24.35 -24.73
CA GLY A 117 15.74 -24.23 -26.17
C GLY A 117 17.21 -24.49 -26.47
#